data_AF-A0A975BEI3-F1
#
_entry.id   AF-A0A975BEI3-F1
#
_cell.length_a   1.000
_cell.length_b   1.000
_cell.length_c   1.000
_cell.angle_alpha   90.00
_cell.angle_beta   90.00
_cell.angle_gamma   90.00
#
_symmetry.space_group_name_H-M   'P 1'
#
loop_
_entity.id
_entity.type
_entity.pdbx_description
1 polymer ?
#
loop_
_entity_poly.entity_id
_entity_poly.type
_entity_poly.pdbx_seq_one_letter_code
_entity_poly.pdbx_strand_id
1 'polypeptide(L)'
;MRSNNYYAIFLLFKLVISLFQNEVQKYNRIRYLYLIYKFTKQYNSYWWHVFDIIVYFTFMRRLYRKIIAFILCLFLAFPLAASASTPLKYIYDSNGSLVQGEGKYFEYDNANKLIRIRMGDKDGAVIAEYVYDHNGQRVKKTENGQTTYYIGKYFEEEFVGPNPGSTSYYFANNQRVARKAPDGKLFFLNSDHLGGTNGVTDAAGNLTEKTRYYPFGNIREGGNERYTYSGKELDKASNSYYFEARQYSAGFRHFTQADTIDPNLFAPQTLNRYAYVNNNPLKYVDPDGHIFETAWDILNVAMDVGSLVSNVASGNWGAAAVDAACLTADVAATVIPGVPGGAGFAIDAARAGNKAIDIIKTTDNGIDLAKSVDNGSDLLKYSDDVGDELGDISKNFSSSNYGIQKVGGRNPINSKYAGKKHPSGVQFNEKGFPDFKPYSQVELKIENLTGNYSKDAALANNAMKYPNTPKGYVWHHVEDGSTLLLIPQNIHDSVRHTGGSAVIRHGAQ
;
A
#
# COMPACT_ATOMS: atom_id res chain seq x y z
N MET A 1 14.92 -34.32 -2.10
CA MET A 1 15.80 -34.18 -0.92
C MET A 1 15.28 -33.25 0.19
N ARG A 2 14.40 -32.26 -0.06
CA ARG A 2 13.89 -31.35 1.01
C ARG A 2 12.84 -31.94 1.97
N SER A 3 12.06 -32.95 1.58
CA SER A 3 10.99 -33.52 2.43
C SER A 3 11.49 -34.40 3.59
N ASN A 4 12.64 -35.07 3.42
CA ASN A 4 13.19 -35.97 4.45
C ASN A 4 13.74 -35.24 5.68
N ASN A 5 14.14 -33.98 5.54
CA ASN A 5 14.71 -33.20 6.65
C ASN A 5 13.63 -32.76 7.65
N TYR A 6 12.43 -32.39 7.20
CA TYR A 6 11.33 -32.00 8.11
C TYR A 6 10.81 -33.17 8.94
N TYR A 7 10.77 -34.38 8.35
CA TYR A 7 10.36 -35.59 9.07
C TYR A 7 11.38 -36.01 10.13
N ALA A 8 12.68 -35.88 9.81
CA ALA A 8 13.76 -36.10 10.78
C ALA A 8 13.73 -35.09 11.93
N ILE A 9 13.48 -33.80 11.64
CA ILE A 9 13.32 -32.74 12.65
C ILE A 9 12.12 -33.04 13.56
N PHE A 10 10.98 -33.44 12.99
CA PHE A 10 9.78 -33.76 13.77
C PHE A 10 9.97 -34.99 14.67
N LEU A 11 10.66 -36.02 14.20
CA LEU A 11 11.01 -37.20 15.00
C LEU A 11 12.00 -36.87 16.11
N LEU A 12 13.02 -36.04 15.84
CA LEU A 12 13.96 -35.54 16.85
C LEU A 12 13.23 -34.71 17.92
N PHE A 13 12.30 -33.85 17.51
CA PHE A 13 11.52 -33.03 18.44
C PHE A 13 10.63 -33.90 19.36
N LYS A 14 9.98 -34.93 18.79
CA LYS A 14 9.20 -35.91 19.57
C LYS A 14 10.07 -36.70 20.55
N LEU A 15 11.25 -37.15 20.14
CA LEU A 15 12.18 -37.86 21.01
C LEU A 15 12.62 -36.97 22.19
N VAL A 16 12.92 -35.70 21.94
CA VAL A 16 13.33 -34.74 22.97
C VAL A 16 12.22 -34.44 23.96
N ILE A 17 10.99 -34.22 23.51
CA ILE A 17 9.82 -34.05 24.40
C ILE A 17 9.62 -35.29 25.28
N SER A 18 9.73 -36.49 24.69
CA SER A 18 9.61 -37.75 25.42
C SER A 18 10.71 -37.91 26.49
N LEU A 19 11.95 -37.53 26.19
CA LEU A 19 13.06 -37.57 27.14
C LEU A 19 12.88 -36.55 28.27
N PHE A 20 12.33 -35.37 27.97
CA PHE A 20 12.03 -34.33 28.96
C PHE A 20 10.91 -34.76 29.91
N GLN A 21 9.82 -35.30 29.38
CA GLN A 21 8.70 -35.82 30.18
C GLN A 21 9.14 -36.93 31.14
N ASN A 22 10.03 -37.82 30.70
CA ASN A 22 10.52 -38.92 31.52
C ASN A 22 11.39 -38.44 32.71
N GLU A 23 12.22 -37.41 32.52
CA GLU A 23 13.02 -36.83 33.63
C GLU A 23 12.14 -36.06 34.62
N VAL A 24 11.13 -35.32 34.14
CA VAL A 24 10.16 -34.63 35.01
C VAL A 24 9.36 -35.65 35.83
N GLN A 25 8.94 -36.77 35.22
CA GLN A 25 8.26 -37.83 35.97
C GLN A 25 9.16 -38.50 37.00
N LYS A 26 10.45 -38.73 36.72
CA LYS A 26 11.41 -39.25 37.71
C LYS A 26 11.61 -38.28 38.87
N TYR A 27 11.78 -36.99 38.59
CA TYR A 27 11.85 -35.96 39.63
C TYR A 27 10.61 -35.96 40.52
N ASN A 28 9.42 -35.96 39.90
CA ASN A 28 8.16 -35.99 40.61
C ASN A 28 7.99 -37.28 41.43
N ARG A 29 8.40 -38.44 40.92
CA ARG A 29 8.32 -39.73 41.63
C ARG A 29 9.26 -39.79 42.83
N ILE A 30 10.49 -39.29 42.70
CA ILE A 30 11.44 -39.19 43.82
C ILE A 30 10.90 -38.23 44.89
N ARG A 31 10.38 -37.07 44.47
CA ARG A 31 9.76 -36.09 45.37
C ARG A 31 8.54 -36.69 46.09
N TYR A 32 7.71 -37.48 45.39
CA TYR A 32 6.51 -38.09 45.94
C TYR A 32 6.82 -39.24 46.93
N LEU A 33 7.76 -40.13 46.60
CA LEU A 33 8.22 -41.20 47.51
C LEU A 33 8.86 -40.61 48.79
N TYR A 34 9.55 -39.48 48.66
CA TYR A 34 10.16 -38.79 49.80
C TYR A 34 9.16 -37.97 50.63
N LEU A 35 8.07 -37.46 50.01
CA LEU A 35 6.89 -36.91 50.70
C LEU A 35 6.15 -37.97 51.52
N ILE A 36 6.05 -39.20 51.01
CA ILE A 36 5.50 -40.35 51.75
C ILE A 36 6.41 -40.70 52.94
N TYR A 37 7.73 -40.71 52.76
CA TYR A 37 8.69 -40.89 53.86
C TYR A 37 8.56 -39.79 54.94
N LYS A 38 8.37 -38.53 54.53
CA LYS A 38 8.12 -37.38 55.43
C LYS A 38 6.87 -37.55 56.29
N PHE A 39 5.82 -38.18 55.77
CA PHE A 39 4.60 -38.47 56.53
C PHE A 39 4.83 -39.49 57.66
N THR A 40 5.91 -40.28 57.58
CA THR A 40 6.23 -41.35 58.53
C THR A 40 7.29 -41.00 59.59
N LYS A 41 8.01 -39.87 59.48
CA LYS A 41 9.00 -39.43 60.49
C LYS A 41 8.99 -37.91 60.71
N GLN A 42 8.65 -37.48 61.93
CA GLN A 42 8.60 -36.08 62.35
C GLN A 42 9.97 -35.59 62.83
N TYR A 43 10.81 -35.05 61.93
CA TYR A 43 12.08 -34.41 62.32
C TYR A 43 12.45 -33.15 61.50
N ASN A 44 12.89 -32.13 62.26
CA ASN A 44 13.55 -30.82 62.02
C ASN A 44 13.70 -30.20 60.61
N SER A 45 13.21 -28.96 60.40
CA SER A 45 12.98 -28.28 59.10
C SER A 45 14.21 -27.80 58.30
N TYR A 46 15.40 -27.67 58.92
CA TYR A 46 16.57 -27.07 58.27
C TYR A 46 17.23 -27.96 57.20
N TRP A 47 17.43 -29.25 57.50
CA TRP A 47 18.06 -30.20 56.56
C TRP A 47 17.20 -30.50 55.32
N TRP A 48 15.91 -30.13 55.33
CA TRP A 48 14.99 -30.29 54.21
C TRP A 48 15.23 -29.30 53.08
N HIS A 49 15.44 -28.02 53.42
CA HIS A 49 15.74 -27.00 52.42
C HIS A 49 17.07 -27.33 51.72
N VAL A 50 18.05 -27.84 52.47
CA VAL A 50 19.34 -28.28 51.91
C VAL A 50 19.16 -29.45 50.95
N PHE A 51 18.34 -30.45 51.29
CA PHE A 51 18.09 -31.60 50.41
C PHE A 51 17.31 -31.22 49.14
N ASP A 52 16.25 -30.41 49.26
CA ASP A 52 15.47 -29.94 48.09
C ASP A 52 16.34 -29.12 47.13
N ILE A 53 17.22 -28.26 47.67
CA ILE A 53 18.20 -27.52 46.89
C ILE A 53 19.14 -28.49 46.16
N ILE A 54 19.70 -29.50 46.83
CA ILE A 54 20.62 -30.46 46.20
C ILE A 54 19.94 -31.26 45.09
N VAL A 55 18.71 -31.75 45.30
CA VAL A 55 17.95 -32.50 44.30
C VAL A 55 17.59 -31.60 43.11
N TYR A 56 17.16 -30.37 43.36
CA TYR A 56 16.86 -29.38 42.32
C TYR A 56 18.09 -29.03 41.48
N PHE A 57 19.23 -28.72 42.11
CA PHE A 57 20.48 -28.41 41.40
C PHE A 57 21.01 -29.61 40.60
N THR A 58 20.87 -30.83 41.13
CA THR A 58 21.26 -32.06 40.41
C THR A 58 20.37 -32.29 39.18
N PHE A 59 19.06 -32.05 39.31
CA PHE A 59 18.11 -32.10 38.21
C PHE A 59 18.42 -31.04 37.15
N MET A 60 18.59 -29.78 37.55
CA MET A 60 18.92 -28.67 36.65
C MET A 60 20.24 -28.90 35.92
N ARG A 61 21.27 -29.42 36.59
CA ARG A 61 22.56 -29.73 35.96
C ARG A 61 22.45 -30.84 34.91
N ARG A 62 21.64 -31.87 35.16
CA ARG A 62 21.37 -32.93 34.16
C ARG A 62 20.57 -32.39 32.98
N LEU A 63 19.59 -31.52 33.24
CA LEU A 63 18.79 -30.88 32.21
C LEU A 63 19.66 -29.98 31.33
N TYR A 64 20.49 -29.14 31.93
CA TYR A 64 21.38 -28.22 31.21
C TYR A 64 22.37 -28.94 30.30
N ARG A 65 22.96 -30.05 30.77
CA ARG A 65 23.86 -30.89 29.96
C ARG A 65 23.16 -31.49 28.74
N LYS A 66 21.89 -31.92 28.88
CA LYS A 66 21.11 -32.46 27.75
C LYS A 66 20.71 -31.36 26.76
N ILE A 67 20.40 -30.15 27.23
CA ILE A 67 20.14 -28.99 26.38
C ILE A 67 21.39 -28.60 25.58
N ILE A 68 22.56 -28.52 26.23
CA ILE A 68 23.83 -28.21 25.56
C ILE A 68 24.17 -29.29 24.53
N ALA A 69 24.02 -30.58 24.88
CA ALA A 69 24.25 -31.68 23.95
C ALA A 69 23.27 -31.64 22.75
N PHE A 70 22.03 -31.23 22.96
CA PHE A 70 21.04 -31.03 21.89
C PHE A 70 21.43 -29.87 20.96
N ILE A 71 21.86 -28.73 21.52
CA ILE A 71 22.35 -27.58 20.74
C ILE A 71 23.59 -27.98 19.92
N LEU A 72 24.54 -28.71 20.53
CA LEU A 72 25.73 -29.22 19.83
C LEU A 72 25.38 -30.22 18.74
N CYS A 73 24.41 -31.12 18.98
CA CYS A 73 23.93 -32.04 17.94
C CYS A 73 23.20 -31.31 16.81
N LEU A 74 22.45 -30.25 17.10
CA LEU A 74 21.88 -29.37 16.07
C LEU A 74 22.99 -28.77 15.20
N PHE A 75 24.04 -28.22 15.80
CA PHE A 75 25.19 -27.68 15.07
C PHE A 75 25.94 -28.73 14.22
N LEU A 76 26.06 -29.96 14.71
CA LEU A 76 26.74 -31.06 14.00
C LEU A 76 25.87 -31.76 12.95
N ALA A 77 24.55 -31.76 13.12
CA ALA A 77 23.59 -32.40 12.20
C ALA A 77 23.22 -31.52 10.99
N PHE A 78 23.77 -30.31 10.90
CA PHE A 78 23.84 -29.56 9.64
C PHE A 78 25.18 -29.89 8.97
N PRO A 79 25.28 -30.92 8.10
CA PRO A 79 26.28 -30.83 7.06
C PRO A 79 25.91 -29.59 6.25
N LEU A 80 26.76 -28.57 6.29
CA LEU A 80 26.81 -27.54 5.26
C LEU A 80 27.10 -28.28 3.95
N ALA A 81 26.07 -28.84 3.33
CA ALA A 81 26.06 -29.03 1.89
C ALA A 81 25.93 -27.62 1.30
N ALA A 82 26.97 -26.81 1.47
CA ALA A 82 27.25 -25.70 0.61
C ALA A 82 27.55 -26.34 -0.75
N SER A 83 26.52 -26.49 -1.58
CA SER A 83 26.77 -26.38 -3.01
C SER A 83 27.49 -25.04 -3.14
N ALA A 84 28.77 -25.08 -3.47
CA ALA A 84 29.51 -23.89 -3.86
C ALA A 84 28.86 -23.40 -5.17
N SER A 85 27.72 -22.71 -5.04
CA SER A 85 27.31 -21.76 -6.04
C SER A 85 28.48 -20.79 -6.15
N THR A 86 29.03 -20.61 -7.34
CA THR A 86 29.85 -19.45 -7.61
C THR A 86 29.15 -18.24 -7.00
N PRO A 87 29.76 -17.55 -6.02
CA PRO A 87 29.09 -16.43 -5.39
C PRO A 87 28.73 -15.45 -6.51
N LEU A 88 27.44 -15.15 -6.63
CA LEU A 88 26.96 -14.15 -7.58
C LEU A 88 27.67 -12.85 -7.22
N LYS A 89 28.62 -12.44 -8.06
CA LYS A 89 29.38 -11.21 -7.86
C LYS A 89 28.58 -10.07 -8.46
N TYR A 90 28.01 -9.25 -7.59
CA TYR A 90 27.40 -7.98 -7.97
C TYR A 90 28.39 -6.86 -7.73
N ILE A 91 28.55 -5.98 -8.71
CA ILE A 91 29.39 -4.79 -8.63
C ILE A 91 28.51 -3.58 -8.85
N TYR A 92 28.65 -2.59 -7.97
CA TYR A 92 27.92 -1.33 -8.02
C TYR A 92 28.90 -0.18 -8.27
N ASP A 93 28.43 0.88 -8.90
CA ASP A 93 29.17 2.14 -8.98
C ASP A 93 29.06 2.97 -7.68
N SER A 94 29.68 4.15 -7.67
CA SER A 94 29.62 5.08 -6.54
C SER A 94 28.24 5.68 -6.28
N ASN A 95 27.33 5.62 -7.26
CA ASN A 95 25.94 6.08 -7.13
C ASN A 95 25.03 4.97 -6.60
N GLY A 96 25.56 3.77 -6.38
CA GLY A 96 24.77 2.62 -5.93
C GLY A 96 23.95 1.98 -7.05
N SER A 97 24.34 2.15 -8.31
CA SER A 97 23.71 1.47 -9.44
C SER A 97 24.46 0.18 -9.78
N LEU A 98 23.73 -0.91 -10.02
CA LEU A 98 24.30 -2.22 -10.37
C LEU A 98 24.97 -2.15 -11.75
N VAL A 99 26.29 -2.31 -11.81
CA VAL A 99 27.11 -2.26 -13.04
C VAL A 99 27.45 -3.64 -13.58
N GLN A 100 27.62 -4.65 -12.72
CA GLN A 100 27.88 -6.02 -13.17
C GLN A 100 27.17 -7.05 -12.29
N GLY A 101 26.47 -8.00 -12.91
CA GLY A 101 25.72 -9.05 -12.21
C GLY A 101 25.00 -9.96 -13.18
N GLU A 102 24.70 -11.20 -12.77
CA GLU A 102 23.99 -12.21 -13.60
C GLU A 102 24.56 -12.41 -15.01
N GLY A 103 25.89 -12.26 -15.17
CA GLY A 103 26.55 -12.38 -16.46
C GLY A 103 26.19 -11.25 -17.44
N LYS A 104 25.86 -10.06 -16.92
CA LYS A 104 25.53 -8.86 -17.69
C LYS A 104 26.32 -7.67 -17.15
N TYR A 105 26.51 -6.68 -18.02
CA TYR A 105 27.06 -5.38 -17.71
C TYR A 105 26.04 -4.29 -18.01
N PHE A 106 25.88 -3.34 -17.08
CA PHE A 106 24.84 -2.33 -17.11
C PHE A 106 25.49 -0.94 -17.15
N GLU A 107 25.03 -0.09 -18.07
CA GLU A 107 25.52 1.27 -18.25
C GLU A 107 24.43 2.28 -17.95
N TYR A 108 24.79 3.31 -17.18
CA TYR A 108 23.90 4.37 -16.77
C TYR A 108 24.36 5.71 -17.34
N ASP A 109 23.41 6.62 -17.57
CA ASP A 109 23.72 8.01 -17.90
C ASP A 109 24.01 8.86 -16.64
N ASN A 110 24.28 10.14 -16.85
CA ASN A 110 24.57 11.09 -15.76
C ASN A 110 23.34 11.38 -14.88
N ALA A 111 22.13 11.07 -15.34
CA ALA A 111 20.90 11.16 -14.55
C ALA A 111 20.60 9.84 -13.81
N ASN A 112 21.57 8.92 -13.78
CA ASN A 112 21.46 7.61 -13.17
C ASN A 112 20.35 6.75 -13.80
N LYS A 113 20.10 6.87 -15.11
CA LYS A 113 19.13 6.03 -15.83
C LYS A 113 19.86 4.92 -16.56
N LEU A 114 19.33 3.69 -16.50
CA LEU A 114 19.90 2.55 -17.23
C LEU A 114 19.70 2.77 -18.74
N ILE A 115 20.79 3.00 -19.48
CA ILE A 115 20.74 3.30 -20.93
C ILE A 115 21.15 2.12 -21.80
N ARG A 116 21.93 1.16 -21.27
CA ARG A 116 22.41 0.02 -22.06
C ARG A 116 22.72 -1.20 -21.19
N ILE A 117 22.49 -2.38 -21.75
CA ILE A 117 22.88 -3.66 -21.18
C ILE A 117 23.73 -4.42 -22.19
N ARG A 118 24.85 -4.98 -21.73
CA ARG A 118 25.74 -5.86 -22.50
C ARG A 118 25.81 -7.26 -21.89
N MET A 119 26.08 -8.24 -22.73
CA MET A 119 26.33 -9.60 -22.30
C MET A 119 27.73 -9.73 -21.67
N GLY A 120 27.82 -10.28 -20.46
CA GLY A 120 29.08 -10.58 -19.77
C GLY A 120 29.71 -9.35 -19.09
N ASP A 121 30.35 -8.51 -19.90
CA ASP A 121 31.17 -7.38 -19.46
C ASP A 121 30.99 -6.14 -20.36
N LYS A 122 31.79 -5.10 -20.09
CA LYS A 122 31.75 -3.80 -20.79
C LYS A 122 32.06 -3.88 -22.29
N ASP A 123 32.78 -4.91 -22.73
CA ASP A 123 33.18 -5.11 -24.13
C ASP A 123 32.23 -6.10 -24.84
N GLY A 124 31.26 -6.63 -24.10
CA GLY A 124 30.24 -7.53 -24.59
C GLY A 124 29.26 -6.93 -25.60
N ALA A 125 28.56 -7.82 -26.31
CA ALA A 125 27.50 -7.46 -27.24
C ALA A 125 26.36 -6.74 -26.52
N VAL A 126 25.85 -5.67 -27.13
CA VAL A 126 24.68 -4.94 -26.62
C VAL A 126 23.43 -5.78 -26.81
N ILE A 127 22.68 -5.99 -25.73
CA ILE A 127 21.44 -6.79 -25.74
C ILE A 127 20.19 -5.94 -25.46
N ALA A 128 20.37 -4.77 -24.84
CA ALA A 128 19.31 -3.78 -24.71
C ALA A 128 19.87 -2.35 -24.69
N GLU A 129 19.09 -1.41 -25.22
CA GLU A 129 19.31 0.04 -25.14
C GLU A 129 18.01 0.76 -24.82
N TYR A 130 18.11 1.84 -24.05
CA TYR A 130 16.96 2.63 -23.59
C TYR A 130 17.22 4.11 -23.81
N VAL A 131 16.16 4.85 -24.16
CA VAL A 131 16.19 6.32 -24.30
C VAL A 131 15.07 6.89 -23.44
N TYR A 132 15.40 7.97 -22.75
CA TYR A 132 14.50 8.69 -21.84
C TYR A 132 14.28 10.12 -22.34
N ASP A 133 13.13 10.68 -22.01
CA ASP A 133 12.87 12.10 -22.21
C ASP A 133 13.48 12.97 -21.11
N HIS A 134 13.27 14.28 -21.19
CA HIS A 134 13.77 15.25 -20.21
C HIS A 134 13.13 15.10 -18.81
N ASN A 135 12.02 14.37 -18.68
CA ASN A 135 11.37 14.07 -17.40
C ASN A 135 11.82 12.69 -16.85
N GLY A 136 12.72 11.99 -17.54
CA GLY A 136 13.22 10.68 -17.14
C GLY A 136 12.27 9.52 -17.46
N GLN A 137 11.23 9.74 -18.28
CA GLN A 137 10.34 8.68 -18.75
C GLN A 137 10.94 7.98 -19.96
N ARG A 138 10.84 6.65 -20.01
CA ARG A 138 11.33 5.87 -21.14
C ARG A 138 10.48 6.13 -22.38
N VAL A 139 11.10 6.61 -23.45
CA VAL A 139 10.46 6.90 -24.74
C VAL A 139 10.85 5.90 -25.83
N LYS A 140 11.97 5.20 -25.67
CA LYS A 140 12.42 4.15 -26.59
C LYS A 140 13.10 3.01 -25.84
N LYS A 141 12.85 1.78 -26.27
CA LYS A 141 13.59 0.58 -25.90
C LYS A 141 14.00 -0.16 -27.17
N THR A 142 15.22 -0.65 -27.24
CA THR A 142 15.65 -1.65 -28.21
C THR A 142 16.14 -2.86 -27.45
N GLU A 143 15.50 -4.01 -27.60
CA GLU A 143 15.82 -5.23 -26.85
C GLU A 143 15.70 -6.43 -27.80
N ASN A 144 16.75 -7.25 -27.88
CA ASN A 144 16.78 -8.46 -28.73
C ASN A 144 16.37 -8.22 -30.21
N GLY A 145 16.73 -7.07 -30.77
CA GLY A 145 16.41 -6.71 -32.16
C GLY A 145 14.98 -6.17 -32.39
N GLN A 146 14.17 -6.03 -31.33
CA GLN A 146 12.89 -5.34 -31.36
C GLN A 146 13.06 -3.91 -30.81
N THR A 147 12.56 -2.92 -31.53
CA THR A 147 12.48 -1.54 -31.03
C THR A 147 11.05 -1.21 -30.65
N THR A 148 10.82 -0.74 -29.42
CA THR A 148 9.54 -0.21 -28.94
C THR A 148 9.68 1.29 -28.71
N TYR A 149 8.78 2.07 -29.29
CA TYR A 149 8.56 3.49 -28.97
C TYR A 149 7.37 3.62 -28.04
N TYR A 150 7.51 4.42 -26.99
CA TYR A 150 6.47 4.65 -25.99
C TYR A 150 5.88 6.05 -26.22
N ILE A 151 4.60 6.12 -26.58
CA ILE A 151 3.86 7.37 -26.75
C ILE A 151 2.95 7.55 -25.52
N GLY A 152 3.57 8.06 -24.45
CA GLY A 152 3.00 8.07 -23.12
C GLY A 152 2.64 6.66 -22.63
N LYS A 153 1.63 6.55 -21.76
CA LYS A 153 1.16 5.26 -21.23
C LYS A 153 0.13 4.54 -22.11
N TYR A 154 -0.34 5.19 -23.18
CA TYR A 154 -1.54 4.77 -23.92
C TYR A 154 -1.24 4.01 -25.20
N PHE A 155 -0.06 4.21 -25.78
CA PHE A 155 0.23 3.70 -27.11
C PHE A 155 1.70 3.34 -27.24
N GLU A 156 1.95 2.20 -27.88
CA GLU A 156 3.28 1.70 -28.18
C GLU A 156 3.38 1.33 -29.65
N GLU A 157 4.52 1.63 -30.25
CA GLU A 157 4.86 1.21 -31.60
C GLU A 157 6.09 0.30 -31.57
N GLU A 158 5.90 -0.94 -32.00
CA GLU A 158 6.92 -1.99 -32.01
C GLU A 158 7.40 -2.25 -33.43
N PHE A 159 8.71 -2.28 -33.64
CA PHE A 159 9.35 -2.62 -34.89
C PHE A 159 10.16 -3.90 -34.73
N VAL A 160 9.84 -4.92 -35.54
CA VAL A 160 10.68 -6.11 -35.74
C VAL A 160 11.21 -6.04 -37.17
N GLY A 161 12.41 -5.49 -37.34
CA GLY A 161 12.90 -5.10 -38.66
C GLY A 161 12.03 -3.98 -39.27
N PRO A 162 11.63 -4.05 -40.56
CA PRO A 162 10.85 -2.99 -41.21
C PRO A 162 9.35 -3.01 -40.90
N ASN A 163 8.86 -4.00 -40.13
CA ASN A 163 7.43 -4.20 -39.91
C ASN A 163 6.98 -3.55 -38.59
N PRO A 164 6.14 -2.48 -38.65
CA PRO A 164 5.55 -1.89 -37.46
C PRO A 164 4.36 -2.72 -36.96
N GLY A 165 4.21 -2.80 -35.64
CA GLY A 165 3.02 -3.27 -34.95
C GLY A 165 2.66 -2.28 -33.86
N SER A 166 1.41 -1.84 -33.82
CA SER A 166 0.95 -0.86 -32.82
C SER A 166 0.07 -1.51 -31.76
N THR A 167 0.35 -1.23 -30.49
CA THR A 167 -0.48 -1.67 -29.37
C THR A 167 -1.08 -0.44 -28.68
N SER A 168 -2.40 -0.43 -28.49
CA SER A 168 -3.10 0.61 -27.72
C SER A 168 -3.55 0.05 -26.38
N TYR A 169 -3.42 0.85 -25.33
CA TYR A 169 -3.79 0.48 -23.95
C TYR A 169 -4.95 1.34 -23.46
N TYR A 170 -5.90 0.68 -22.79
CA TYR A 170 -7.08 1.31 -22.23
C TYR A 170 -7.02 1.22 -20.71
N PHE A 171 -7.38 2.33 -20.07
CA PHE A 171 -7.33 2.47 -18.62
C PHE A 171 -8.72 2.81 -18.09
N ALA A 172 -9.09 2.17 -16.97
CA ALA A 172 -10.17 2.63 -16.11
C ALA A 172 -9.51 3.26 -14.88
N ASN A 173 -9.71 4.57 -14.71
CA ASN A 173 -8.89 5.38 -13.81
C ASN A 173 -7.40 5.20 -14.14
N ASN A 174 -6.58 4.81 -13.15
CA ASN A 174 -5.14 4.57 -13.32
C ASN A 174 -4.77 3.10 -13.57
N GLN A 175 -5.75 2.19 -13.66
CA GLN A 175 -5.52 0.77 -13.88
C GLN A 175 -5.63 0.42 -15.37
N ARG A 176 -4.64 -0.30 -15.91
CA ARG A 176 -4.68 -0.82 -17.28
C ARG A 176 -5.66 -2.00 -17.32
N VAL A 177 -6.73 -1.86 -18.10
CA VAL A 177 -7.83 -2.85 -18.13
C VAL A 177 -7.95 -3.58 -19.46
N ALA A 178 -7.39 -3.04 -20.54
CA ALA A 178 -7.40 -3.70 -21.83
C ALA A 178 -6.24 -3.24 -22.72
N ARG A 179 -5.97 -4.03 -23.76
CA ARG A 179 -5.13 -3.63 -24.89
C ARG A 179 -5.72 -4.07 -26.22
N LYS A 180 -5.49 -3.27 -27.25
CA LYS A 180 -5.72 -3.64 -28.64
C LYS A 180 -4.38 -3.96 -29.28
N ALA A 181 -4.21 -5.21 -29.69
CA ALA A 181 -2.99 -5.72 -30.30
C ALA A 181 -2.80 -5.21 -31.74
N PRO A 182 -1.61 -5.38 -32.35
CA PRO A 182 -1.33 -4.96 -33.72
C PRO A 182 -2.26 -5.59 -34.78
N ASP A 183 -2.75 -6.80 -34.53
CA ASP A 183 -3.71 -7.50 -35.38
C ASP A 183 -5.17 -7.01 -35.22
N GLY A 184 -5.37 -5.97 -34.39
CA GLY A 184 -6.66 -5.36 -34.12
C GLY A 184 -7.49 -6.06 -33.04
N LYS A 185 -7.04 -7.20 -32.50
CA LYS A 185 -7.78 -7.93 -31.47
C LYS A 185 -7.73 -7.21 -30.12
N LEU A 186 -8.86 -7.23 -29.42
CA LEU A 186 -9.00 -6.68 -28.08
C LEU A 186 -8.78 -7.78 -27.03
N PHE A 187 -7.96 -7.48 -26.04
CA PHE A 187 -7.71 -8.32 -24.88
C PHE A 187 -7.99 -7.53 -23.60
N PHE A 188 -8.64 -8.16 -22.63
CA PHE A 188 -8.93 -7.58 -21.33
C PHE A 188 -7.95 -8.12 -20.29
N LEU A 189 -7.35 -7.21 -19.52
CA LEU A 189 -6.36 -7.51 -18.49
C LEU A 189 -7.05 -7.56 -17.14
N ASN A 190 -7.00 -8.71 -16.48
CA ASN A 190 -7.60 -8.95 -15.18
C ASN A 190 -6.51 -8.87 -14.12
N SER A 191 -6.63 -7.89 -13.23
CA SER A 191 -5.61 -7.63 -12.23
C SER A 191 -5.92 -8.20 -10.84
N ASP A 192 -4.88 -8.45 -10.06
CA ASP A 192 -4.98 -8.65 -8.62
C ASP A 192 -5.07 -7.32 -7.84
N HIS A 193 -5.10 -7.42 -6.51
CA HIS A 193 -5.19 -6.28 -5.60
C HIS A 193 -3.95 -5.37 -5.62
N LEU A 194 -2.84 -5.82 -6.21
CA LEU A 194 -1.62 -5.02 -6.41
C LEU A 194 -1.61 -4.33 -7.78
N GLY A 195 -2.65 -4.53 -8.62
CA GLY A 195 -2.78 -3.94 -9.94
C GLY A 195 -1.97 -4.64 -11.04
N GLY A 196 -1.34 -5.77 -10.75
CA GLY A 196 -0.61 -6.57 -11.76
C GLY A 196 -1.52 -7.47 -12.58
N THR A 197 -1.08 -7.96 -13.75
CA THR A 197 -1.93 -8.76 -14.65
C THR A 197 -1.87 -10.26 -14.32
N ASN A 198 -2.96 -10.86 -13.81
CA ASN A 198 -3.00 -12.29 -13.47
C ASN A 198 -3.76 -13.13 -14.49
N GLY A 199 -4.61 -12.50 -15.32
CA GLY A 199 -5.33 -13.19 -16.38
C GLY A 199 -5.60 -12.28 -17.56
N VAL A 200 -5.54 -12.84 -18.76
CA VAL A 200 -5.88 -12.13 -20.00
C VAL A 200 -7.04 -12.86 -20.66
N THR A 201 -8.09 -12.14 -21.04
CA THR A 201 -9.24 -12.70 -21.76
C THR A 201 -9.42 -12.04 -23.12
N ASP A 202 -9.90 -12.79 -24.11
CA ASP A 202 -10.25 -12.25 -25.42
C ASP A 202 -11.62 -11.54 -25.42
N ALA A 203 -12.03 -11.00 -26.57
CA ALA A 203 -13.31 -10.33 -26.76
C ALA A 203 -14.55 -11.23 -26.55
N ALA A 204 -14.39 -12.55 -26.59
CA ALA A 204 -15.45 -13.51 -26.32
C ALA A 204 -15.46 -13.97 -24.84
N GLY A 205 -14.54 -13.47 -24.02
CA GLY A 205 -14.41 -13.83 -22.60
C GLY A 205 -13.61 -15.11 -22.35
N ASN A 206 -12.95 -15.68 -23.36
CA ASN A 206 -12.09 -16.85 -23.15
C ASN A 206 -10.77 -16.44 -22.52
N LEU A 207 -10.30 -17.21 -21.53
CA LEU A 207 -9.01 -17.01 -20.90
C LEU A 207 -7.87 -17.40 -21.86
N THR A 208 -7.10 -16.42 -22.32
CA THR A 208 -5.95 -16.62 -23.22
C THR A 208 -4.64 -16.76 -22.47
N GLU A 209 -4.56 -16.23 -21.25
CA GLU A 209 -3.37 -16.34 -20.40
C GLU A 209 -3.76 -16.35 -18.92
N LYS A 210 -3.01 -17.12 -18.13
CA LYS A 210 -3.04 -17.07 -16.67
C LYS A 210 -1.63 -16.93 -16.14
N THR A 211 -1.38 -15.90 -15.35
CA THR A 211 -0.07 -15.59 -14.79
C THR A 211 -0.10 -15.66 -13.28
N ARG A 212 0.91 -16.32 -12.69
CA ARG A 212 1.06 -16.47 -11.24
C ARG A 212 2.43 -15.96 -10.81
N TYR A 213 2.45 -15.22 -9.71
CA TYR A 213 3.67 -14.64 -9.15
C TYR A 213 4.03 -15.27 -7.82
N TYR A 214 5.32 -15.32 -7.52
CA TYR A 214 5.81 -15.35 -6.14
C TYR A 214 5.60 -13.97 -5.49
N PRO A 215 5.62 -13.84 -4.14
CA PRO A 215 5.28 -12.59 -3.46
C PRO A 215 6.06 -11.36 -3.95
N PHE A 216 7.33 -11.51 -4.33
CA PHE A 216 8.21 -10.44 -4.82
C PHE A 216 8.22 -10.33 -6.36
N GLY A 217 7.20 -10.85 -7.05
CA GLY A 217 7.01 -10.62 -8.49
C GLY A 217 7.74 -11.57 -9.44
N ASN A 218 8.50 -12.54 -8.96
CA ASN A 218 9.03 -13.58 -9.86
C ASN A 218 7.86 -14.37 -10.45
N ILE A 219 7.83 -14.53 -11.77
CA ILE A 219 6.79 -15.31 -12.46
C ILE A 219 7.00 -16.79 -12.14
N ARG A 220 5.95 -17.42 -11.62
CA ARG A 220 5.90 -18.85 -11.34
C ARG A 220 5.33 -19.65 -12.52
N GLU A 221 4.38 -19.06 -13.24
CA GLU A 221 3.64 -19.67 -14.35
C GLU A 221 3.06 -18.56 -15.22
N GLY A 222 3.02 -18.73 -16.55
CA GLY A 222 2.52 -17.72 -17.50
C GLY A 222 3.53 -16.61 -17.78
N GLY A 223 3.06 -15.36 -17.92
CA GLY A 223 3.91 -14.17 -18.05
C GLY A 223 4.26 -13.78 -19.49
N ASN A 224 3.33 -13.98 -20.42
CA ASN A 224 3.48 -13.53 -21.80
C ASN A 224 3.07 -12.06 -21.96
N GLU A 225 2.13 -11.57 -21.17
CA GLU A 225 1.75 -10.16 -21.17
C GLU A 225 2.95 -9.26 -20.83
N ARG A 226 3.07 -8.11 -21.50
CA ARG A 226 4.21 -7.18 -21.31
C ARG A 226 4.20 -6.56 -19.91
N TYR A 227 3.02 -6.15 -19.47
CA TYR A 227 2.80 -5.49 -18.19
C TYR A 227 2.22 -6.49 -17.19
N THR A 228 3.05 -6.88 -16.23
CA THR A 228 2.79 -8.03 -15.36
C THR A 228 2.72 -7.58 -13.91
N TYR A 229 3.73 -7.86 -13.10
CA TYR A 229 3.67 -7.63 -11.66
C TYR A 229 3.51 -6.14 -11.32
N SER A 230 2.57 -5.80 -10.43
CA SER A 230 2.22 -4.42 -10.06
C SER A 230 1.94 -3.47 -11.24
N GLY A 231 1.56 -4.02 -12.40
CA GLY A 231 1.28 -3.26 -13.62
C GLY A 231 2.52 -2.74 -14.35
N LYS A 232 3.72 -3.12 -13.87
CA LYS A 232 5.01 -2.71 -14.41
C LYS A 232 5.48 -3.61 -15.55
N GLU A 233 6.25 -3.03 -16.46
CA GLU A 233 6.80 -3.74 -17.60
C GLU A 233 8.00 -4.59 -17.17
N LEU A 234 8.03 -5.86 -17.57
CA LEU A 234 9.19 -6.73 -17.36
C LEU A 234 10.15 -6.61 -18.56
N ASP A 235 11.34 -6.06 -18.35
CA ASP A 235 12.39 -6.06 -19.35
C ASP A 235 13.12 -7.41 -19.35
N LYS A 236 13.13 -8.09 -20.50
CA LYS A 236 13.62 -9.48 -20.59
C LYS A 236 15.14 -9.55 -20.54
N ALA A 237 15.84 -8.54 -21.07
CA ALA A 237 17.30 -8.49 -21.05
C ALA A 237 17.84 -8.34 -19.63
N SER A 238 17.24 -7.49 -18.80
CA SER A 238 17.62 -7.33 -17.39
C SER A 238 16.96 -8.34 -16.46
N ASN A 239 15.84 -8.96 -16.86
CA ASN A 239 14.93 -9.70 -15.97
C ASN A 239 14.48 -8.85 -14.77
N SER A 240 14.20 -7.57 -15.04
CA SER A 240 13.83 -6.57 -14.04
C SER A 240 12.59 -5.80 -14.50
N TYR A 241 11.80 -5.34 -13.55
CA TYR A 241 10.64 -4.52 -13.78
C TYR A 241 11.03 -3.04 -13.87
N TYR A 242 10.54 -2.35 -14.90
CA TYR A 242 10.75 -0.91 -15.06
C TYR A 242 9.72 -0.15 -14.21
N PHE A 243 10.20 0.50 -13.16
CA PHE A 243 9.41 1.34 -12.25
C PHE A 243 9.62 2.83 -12.54
N GLU A 244 9.91 3.24 -13.77
CA GLU A 244 10.16 4.65 -14.10
C GLU A 244 11.46 5.18 -13.50
N ALA A 245 11.52 5.48 -12.19
CA ALA A 245 12.72 5.97 -11.52
C ALA A 245 13.84 4.92 -11.49
N ARG A 246 13.49 3.66 -11.21
CA ARG A 246 14.45 2.56 -10.98
C ARG A 246 14.05 1.25 -11.66
N GLN A 247 15.00 0.33 -11.71
CA GLN A 247 14.78 -1.05 -12.15
C GLN A 247 14.65 -1.97 -10.93
N TYR A 248 13.60 -2.77 -10.88
CA TYR A 248 13.33 -3.70 -9.78
C TYR A 248 13.62 -5.15 -10.18
N SER A 249 14.58 -5.81 -9.53
CA SER A 249 14.85 -7.23 -9.73
C SER A 249 14.03 -8.07 -8.75
N ALA A 250 13.03 -8.78 -9.27
CA ALA A 250 12.31 -9.78 -8.49
C ALA A 250 13.20 -10.98 -8.08
N GLY A 251 14.28 -11.24 -8.83
CA GLY A 251 15.29 -12.24 -8.51
C GLY A 251 15.98 -11.93 -7.17
N PHE A 252 16.44 -10.68 -7.00
CA PHE A 252 17.10 -10.22 -5.77
C PHE A 252 16.13 -9.67 -4.73
N ARG A 253 14.89 -9.39 -5.14
CA ARG A 253 13.83 -8.76 -4.34
C ARG A 253 14.13 -7.32 -3.96
N HIS A 254 14.98 -6.66 -4.74
CA HIS A 254 15.47 -5.31 -4.50
C HIS A 254 15.51 -4.52 -5.81
N PHE A 255 15.49 -3.19 -5.69
CA PHE A 255 15.88 -2.32 -6.79
C PHE A 255 17.37 -2.52 -7.11
N THR A 256 17.75 -2.33 -8.37
CA THR A 256 19.15 -2.40 -8.82
C THR A 256 19.90 -1.08 -8.62
N GLN A 257 19.21 -0.07 -8.09
CA GLN A 257 19.70 1.28 -7.85
C GLN A 257 19.24 1.73 -6.46
N ALA A 258 20.09 2.47 -5.76
CA ALA A 258 19.67 3.16 -4.55
C ALA A 258 18.56 4.17 -4.88
N ASP A 259 17.57 4.28 -4.01
CA ASP A 259 16.58 5.36 -4.07
C ASP A 259 17.27 6.72 -4.06
N THR A 260 16.75 7.71 -4.79
CA THR A 260 17.26 9.08 -4.71
C THR A 260 16.63 9.86 -3.57
N ILE A 261 15.50 9.40 -3.02
CA ILE A 261 14.90 9.99 -1.82
C ILE A 261 15.79 9.65 -0.61
N ASP A 262 15.96 10.64 0.26
CA ASP A 262 16.74 10.49 1.49
C ASP A 262 15.93 9.68 2.51
N PRO A 263 16.53 8.62 3.09
CA PRO A 263 15.78 7.74 3.98
C PRO A 263 15.50 8.41 5.32
N ASN A 264 14.30 8.20 5.85
CA ASN A 264 13.92 8.66 7.18
C ASN A 264 14.71 7.91 8.28
N LEU A 265 15.58 8.62 9.01
CA LEU A 265 16.40 8.06 10.09
C LEU A 265 15.58 7.50 11.27
N PHE A 266 14.35 7.96 11.46
CA PHE A 266 13.43 7.48 12.49
C PHE A 266 12.59 6.28 12.04
N ALA A 267 12.72 5.87 10.78
CA ALA A 267 12.14 4.66 10.22
C ALA A 267 13.25 3.71 9.77
N PRO A 268 13.86 2.90 10.65
CA PRO A 268 15.05 2.12 10.32
C PRO A 268 14.92 1.19 9.10
N GLN A 269 13.69 0.83 8.71
CA GLN A 269 13.46 0.02 7.52
C GLN A 269 13.64 0.79 6.20
N THR A 270 13.47 2.11 6.17
CA THR A 270 13.68 2.96 4.97
C THR A 270 15.17 3.21 4.70
N LEU A 271 16.04 3.02 5.71
CA LEU A 271 17.49 3.11 5.57
C LEU A 271 18.05 2.16 4.49
N ASN A 272 17.35 1.06 4.20
CA ASN A 272 17.66 0.24 3.04
C ASN A 272 17.04 0.87 1.77
N ARG A 273 17.80 1.74 1.11
CA ARG A 273 17.41 2.44 -0.13
C ARG A 273 17.17 1.52 -1.34
N TYR A 274 17.42 0.21 -1.22
CA TYR A 274 17.15 -0.77 -2.29
C TYR A 274 15.90 -1.61 -2.03
N ALA A 275 15.32 -1.50 -0.83
CA ALA A 275 14.20 -2.34 -0.43
C ALA A 275 12.97 -2.07 -1.29
N TYR A 276 12.32 -3.13 -1.75
CA TYR A 276 11.01 -3.01 -2.39
C TYR A 276 9.91 -3.04 -1.33
N VAL A 277 9.09 -1.98 -1.32
CA VAL A 277 7.86 -1.83 -0.51
C VAL A 277 8.01 -2.30 0.95
N ASN A 278 9.13 -1.89 1.55
CA ASN A 278 9.45 -2.20 2.94
C ASN A 278 9.40 -3.73 3.26
N ASN A 279 9.78 -4.56 2.30
CA ASN A 279 9.74 -6.02 2.36
C ASN A 279 8.34 -6.62 2.62
N ASN A 280 7.25 -5.87 2.35
CA ASN A 280 5.87 -6.37 2.45
C ASN A 280 5.11 -6.29 1.11
N PRO A 281 5.54 -7.08 0.11
CA PRO A 281 5.05 -7.00 -1.27
C PRO A 281 3.67 -7.62 -1.49
N LEU A 282 3.06 -8.18 -0.44
CA LEU A 282 1.68 -8.67 -0.49
C LEU A 282 0.67 -7.57 -0.15
N LYS A 283 1.11 -6.49 0.51
CA LYS A 283 0.26 -5.41 0.99
C LYS A 283 0.48 -4.11 0.23
N TYR A 284 1.73 -3.81 -0.13
CA TYR A 284 2.12 -2.51 -0.66
C TYR A 284 2.57 -2.60 -2.12
N VAL A 285 2.39 -1.49 -2.83
CA VAL A 285 2.77 -1.31 -4.24
C VAL A 285 3.58 -0.02 -4.33
N ASP A 286 4.68 -0.06 -5.06
CA ASP A 286 5.49 1.11 -5.38
C ASP A 286 5.02 1.69 -6.74
N PRO A 287 4.44 2.90 -6.79
CA PRO A 287 3.89 3.43 -8.04
C PRO A 287 4.92 3.91 -9.05
N ASP A 288 6.11 4.34 -8.64
CA ASP A 288 7.05 5.10 -9.47
C ASP A 288 8.52 4.79 -9.17
N GLY A 289 8.76 3.72 -8.41
CA GLY A 289 10.09 3.29 -8.02
C GLY A 289 10.68 4.18 -6.94
N HIS A 290 9.90 4.81 -6.08
CA HIS A 290 10.35 5.49 -4.88
C HIS A 290 9.73 4.86 -3.63
N ILE A 291 10.49 4.82 -2.54
CA ILE A 291 9.99 4.31 -1.26
C ILE A 291 8.64 4.96 -0.94
N PHE A 292 7.68 4.11 -0.55
CA PHE A 292 6.30 4.48 -0.25
C PHE A 292 6.23 5.32 1.04
N GLU A 293 6.55 6.61 0.93
CA GLU A 293 6.52 7.59 2.03
C GLU A 293 5.09 7.85 2.55
N THR A 294 4.08 7.82 1.67
CA THR A 294 2.73 8.37 1.96
C THR A 294 2.00 7.71 3.14
N ALA A 295 2.13 6.40 3.36
CA ALA A 295 1.47 5.76 4.51
C ALA A 295 2.24 5.91 5.83
N TRP A 296 3.54 6.21 5.76
CA TRP A 296 4.37 6.47 6.93
C TRP A 296 4.30 7.95 7.33
N ASP A 297 4.23 8.87 6.37
CA ASP A 297 3.99 10.30 6.61
C ASP A 297 2.67 10.52 7.35
N ILE A 298 1.61 9.82 6.94
CA ILE A 298 0.31 9.84 7.65
C ILE A 298 0.43 9.28 9.08
N LEU A 299 1.30 8.30 9.32
CA LEU A 299 1.53 7.73 10.65
C LEU A 299 2.34 8.68 11.55
N ASN A 300 3.35 9.37 11.00
CA ASN A 300 4.14 10.36 11.73
C ASN A 300 3.29 11.57 12.14
N VAL A 301 2.43 12.07 11.24
CA VAL A 301 1.42 13.09 11.57
C VAL A 301 0.54 12.64 12.73
N ALA A 302 0.06 11.39 12.73
CA ALA A 302 -0.77 10.88 13.81
C ALA A 302 -0.01 10.71 15.15
N MET A 303 1.27 10.34 15.12
CA MET A 303 2.12 10.21 16.31
C MET A 303 2.48 11.58 16.89
N ASP A 304 2.77 12.57 16.04
CA ASP A 304 3.09 13.95 16.43
C ASP A 304 1.88 14.65 17.04
N VAL A 305 0.68 14.42 16.48
CA VAL A 305 -0.58 14.86 17.10
C VAL A 305 -0.78 14.20 18.47
N GLY A 306 -0.51 12.90 18.59
CA GLY A 306 -0.61 12.18 19.86
C GLY A 306 0.38 12.67 20.93
N SER A 307 1.63 12.94 20.54
CA SER A 307 2.68 13.47 21.42
C SER A 307 2.38 14.91 21.84
N LEU A 308 1.97 15.75 20.89
CA LEU A 308 1.56 17.13 21.13
C LEU A 308 0.43 17.19 22.16
N VAL A 309 -0.63 16.40 21.96
CA VAL A 309 -1.76 16.32 22.89
C VAL A 309 -1.31 15.83 24.27
N SER A 310 -0.43 14.81 24.33
CA SER A 310 0.10 14.29 25.59
C SER A 310 0.96 15.31 26.35
N ASN A 311 1.82 16.05 25.65
CA ASN A 311 2.70 17.06 26.25
C ASN A 311 1.93 18.31 26.68
N VAL A 312 0.93 18.75 25.91
CA VAL A 312 -0.02 19.82 26.30
C VAL A 312 -0.80 19.39 27.54
N ALA A 313 -1.37 18.18 27.54
CA ALA A 313 -2.14 17.64 28.68
C ALA A 313 -1.29 17.47 29.95
N SER A 314 0.01 17.22 29.79
CA SER A 314 0.97 17.09 30.90
C SER A 314 1.58 18.42 31.33
N GLY A 315 1.20 19.55 30.70
CA GLY A 315 1.76 20.88 30.98
C GLY A 315 3.24 21.03 30.59
N ASN A 316 3.76 20.13 29.75
CA ASN A 316 5.13 20.16 29.25
C ASN A 316 5.22 21.01 27.98
N TRP A 317 5.05 22.32 28.16
CA TRP A 317 4.95 23.29 27.07
C TRP A 317 6.22 23.36 26.19
N GLY A 318 7.39 23.06 26.75
CA GLY A 318 8.64 23.00 25.99
C GLY A 318 8.67 21.84 24.99
N ALA A 319 8.17 20.66 25.37
CA ALA A 319 8.06 19.52 24.47
C ALA A 319 6.89 19.69 23.48
N ALA A 320 5.77 20.27 23.92
CA ALA A 320 4.65 20.57 23.05
C ALA A 320 5.02 21.53 21.90
N ALA A 321 5.86 22.54 22.16
CA ALA A 321 6.33 23.46 21.12
C ALA A 321 7.20 22.76 20.07
N VAL A 322 8.02 21.79 20.48
CA VAL A 322 8.82 20.95 19.57
C VAL A 322 7.91 20.06 18.73
N ASP A 323 6.93 19.40 19.35
CA ASP A 323 5.97 18.52 18.65
C ASP A 323 5.11 19.28 17.63
N ALA A 324 4.69 20.51 17.95
CA ALA A 324 3.94 21.36 17.01
C ALA A 324 4.77 21.76 15.77
N ALA A 325 6.07 21.99 15.96
CA ALA A 325 6.98 22.27 14.85
C ALA A 325 7.22 21.03 13.98
N CYS A 326 7.33 19.84 14.59
CA CYS A 326 7.46 18.56 13.88
C CYS A 326 6.19 18.24 13.08
N LEU A 327 5.02 18.40 13.68
CA LEU A 327 3.73 18.20 13.02
C LEU A 327 3.57 19.08 11.77
N THR A 328 4.01 20.35 11.85
CA THR A 328 3.93 21.27 10.72
C THR A 328 4.85 20.84 9.56
N ALA A 329 6.05 20.35 9.89
CA ALA A 329 6.98 19.80 8.91
C ALA A 329 6.44 18.51 8.26
N ASP A 330 5.81 17.64 9.06
CA ASP A 330 5.26 16.37 8.59
C ASP A 330 4.02 16.56 7.72
N VAL A 331 3.15 17.51 8.04
CA VAL A 331 2.02 17.89 7.18
C VAL A 331 2.54 18.46 5.85
N ALA A 332 3.59 19.28 5.86
CA ALA A 332 4.22 19.78 4.64
C ALA A 332 4.85 18.64 3.80
N ALA A 333 5.45 17.65 4.46
CA ALA A 333 5.99 16.44 3.82
C ALA A 333 4.89 15.60 3.14
N THR A 334 3.73 15.43 3.77
CA THR A 334 2.61 14.65 3.18
C THR A 334 2.07 15.19 1.85
N VAL A 335 2.25 16.49 1.58
CA VAL A 335 1.69 17.16 0.39
C VAL A 335 2.73 17.52 -0.66
N ILE A 336 4.03 17.31 -0.38
CA ILE A 336 5.13 17.57 -1.31
C ILE A 336 5.89 16.26 -1.59
N PRO A 337 5.73 15.66 -2.78
CA PRO A 337 6.49 14.47 -3.16
C PRO A 337 8.01 14.68 -3.03
N GLY A 338 8.69 13.81 -2.28
CA GLY A 338 10.14 13.85 -2.07
C GLY A 338 10.62 14.67 -0.86
N VAL A 339 9.72 15.16 0.00
CA VAL A 339 10.08 15.80 1.28
C VAL A 339 9.94 14.77 2.41
N PRO A 340 11.02 14.36 3.10
CA PRO A 340 10.94 13.42 4.22
C PRO A 340 10.33 14.07 5.48
N GLY A 341 9.40 13.39 6.14
CA GLY A 341 8.86 13.79 7.46
C GLY A 341 9.82 13.51 8.63
N GLY A 342 9.82 14.38 9.64
CA GLY A 342 10.45 14.19 10.95
C GLY A 342 11.09 15.46 11.55
N ALA A 343 11.36 15.42 12.86
CA ALA A 343 11.92 16.50 13.69
C ALA A 343 13.29 17.09 13.26
N GLY A 344 13.92 16.58 12.20
CA GLY A 344 15.24 17.00 11.71
C GLY A 344 15.25 18.17 10.70
N PHE A 345 14.09 18.72 10.35
CA PHE A 345 13.92 19.54 9.13
C PHE A 345 14.27 21.04 9.23
N ALA A 346 14.65 21.55 10.41
CA ALA A 346 14.82 23.01 10.57
C ALA A 346 15.93 23.65 9.69
N ILE A 347 16.83 22.86 9.09
CA ILE A 347 18.06 23.37 8.47
C ILE A 347 18.01 23.41 6.92
N ASP A 348 17.20 22.60 6.23
CA ASP A 348 17.25 22.50 4.75
C ASP A 348 16.03 23.08 4.00
N ALA A 349 14.99 23.56 4.70
CA ALA A 349 13.86 24.29 4.09
C ALA A 349 14.29 25.57 3.34
N ALA A 350 15.48 26.11 3.64
CA ALA A 350 16.06 27.26 2.95
C ALA A 350 16.54 26.95 1.51
N ARG A 351 16.71 25.67 1.14
CA ARG A 351 17.23 25.26 -0.18
C ARG A 351 16.14 24.94 -1.21
N ALA A 352 14.90 24.72 -0.78
CA ALA A 352 13.75 24.55 -1.65
C ALA A 352 13.15 25.93 -1.98
N GLY A 353 13.47 26.46 -3.16
CA GLY A 353 13.14 27.83 -3.57
C GLY A 353 11.66 28.23 -3.54
N ASN A 354 11.41 29.46 -4.00
CA ASN A 354 10.21 30.32 -3.95
C ASN A 354 8.77 29.73 -3.87
N LYS A 355 8.52 28.44 -4.16
CA LYS A 355 7.21 27.78 -3.96
C LYS A 355 6.88 27.48 -2.50
N ALA A 356 7.88 27.21 -1.65
CA ALA A 356 7.66 27.05 -0.21
C ALA A 356 7.20 28.36 0.45
N ILE A 357 7.71 29.49 -0.05
CA ILE A 357 7.40 30.83 0.45
C ILE A 357 5.95 31.23 0.16
N ASP A 358 5.33 30.76 -0.94
CA ASP A 358 3.95 31.15 -1.28
C ASP A 358 2.88 30.37 -0.48
N ILE A 359 3.18 29.15 -0.02
CA ILE A 359 2.33 28.42 0.95
C ILE A 359 2.51 29.01 2.37
N ILE A 360 3.73 29.45 2.70
CA ILE A 360 4.01 30.22 3.92
C ILE A 360 3.27 31.58 3.89
N LYS A 361 3.10 32.22 2.73
CA LYS A 361 2.35 33.50 2.58
C LYS A 361 0.83 33.36 2.62
N THR A 362 0.26 32.20 2.30
CA THR A 362 -1.16 31.92 2.65
C THR A 362 -1.35 31.67 4.15
N THR A 363 -0.25 31.63 4.91
CA THR A 363 -0.20 31.44 6.36
C THR A 363 0.33 32.71 7.03
N ASP A 364 -0.32 33.86 6.82
CA ASP A 364 -0.02 35.08 7.60
C ASP A 364 -0.14 34.86 9.13
N ASN A 365 -0.70 33.72 9.57
CA ASN A 365 -0.86 33.37 10.99
C ASN A 365 0.26 32.48 11.56
N GLY A 366 1.17 31.94 10.73
CA GLY A 366 2.20 30.99 11.20
C GLY A 366 3.41 31.67 11.84
N ILE A 367 3.78 32.86 11.35
CA ILE A 367 4.83 33.70 11.96
C ILE A 367 4.30 34.47 13.18
N ASP A 368 2.99 34.73 13.22
CA ASP A 368 2.34 35.33 14.39
C ASP A 368 2.16 34.32 15.54
N LEU A 369 2.13 33.01 15.28
CA LEU A 369 2.09 31.97 16.32
C LEU A 369 3.33 31.98 17.24
N ALA A 370 4.50 32.38 16.71
CA ALA A 370 5.72 32.58 17.51
C ALA A 370 5.69 33.89 18.32
N LYS A 371 4.80 34.83 17.98
CA LYS A 371 4.63 36.13 18.67
C LYS A 371 3.40 36.19 19.57
N SER A 372 2.42 35.30 19.40
CA SER A 372 1.15 35.30 20.13
C SER A 372 1.10 34.28 21.27
N VAL A 373 2.25 33.91 21.84
CA VAL A 373 2.35 33.19 23.12
C VAL A 373 1.89 34.14 24.22
N ASP A 374 0.58 34.39 24.31
CA ASP A 374 0.01 35.09 25.46
C ASP A 374 -1.40 34.61 25.85
N ASN A 375 -2.14 33.86 25.03
CA ASN A 375 -3.44 33.33 25.46
C ASN A 375 -3.70 31.90 24.97
N GLY A 376 -3.60 30.93 25.88
CA GLY A 376 -3.84 29.50 25.63
C GLY A 376 -5.26 29.15 25.13
N SER A 377 -6.19 30.11 25.05
CA SER A 377 -7.52 29.90 24.47
C SER A 377 -7.54 29.79 22.94
N ASP A 378 -6.59 30.44 22.25
CA ASP A 378 -6.54 30.40 20.78
C ASP A 378 -5.85 29.13 20.27
N LEU A 379 -4.93 28.57 21.08
CA LEU A 379 -4.34 27.25 20.87
C LEU A 379 -5.35 26.10 21.04
N LEU A 380 -6.29 26.23 21.99
CA LEU A 380 -7.34 25.23 22.20
C LEU A 380 -8.36 25.20 21.04
N LYS A 381 -8.74 26.37 20.50
CA LYS A 381 -9.60 26.44 19.31
C LYS A 381 -8.93 25.86 18.07
N TYR A 382 -7.64 26.17 17.88
CA TYR A 382 -6.86 25.59 16.78
C TYR A 382 -6.71 24.06 16.93
N SER A 383 -6.50 23.57 18.15
CA SER A 383 -6.46 22.13 18.44
C SER A 383 -7.81 21.43 18.23
N ASP A 384 -8.92 22.09 18.53
CA ASP A 384 -10.27 21.55 18.31
C ASP A 384 -10.61 21.53 16.81
N ASP A 385 -10.30 22.60 16.06
CA ASP A 385 -10.52 22.68 14.61
C ASP A 385 -9.67 21.65 13.85
N VAL A 386 -8.39 21.49 14.22
CA VAL A 386 -7.50 20.46 13.66
C VAL A 386 -7.90 19.06 14.11
N GLY A 387 -8.40 18.91 15.35
CA GLY A 387 -8.92 17.64 15.86
C GLY A 387 -10.19 17.18 15.14
N ASP A 388 -11.06 18.12 14.75
CA ASP A 388 -12.26 17.85 13.94
C ASP A 388 -11.89 17.50 12.50
N GLU A 389 -10.93 18.22 11.91
CA GLU A 389 -10.46 17.96 10.54
C GLU A 389 -9.70 16.62 10.44
N LEU A 390 -8.85 16.30 11.42
CA LEU A 390 -8.18 14.99 11.54
C LEU A 390 -9.15 13.87 11.93
N GLY A 391 -10.20 14.17 12.71
CA GLY A 391 -11.29 13.26 13.00
C GLY A 391 -12.07 12.88 11.74
N ASP A 392 -12.26 13.83 10.83
CA ASP A 392 -12.88 13.59 9.53
C ASP A 392 -11.94 12.87 8.55
N ILE A 393 -10.64 13.20 8.53
CA ILE A 393 -9.63 12.49 7.74
C ILE A 393 -9.45 11.04 8.22
N SER A 394 -9.38 10.80 9.54
CA SER A 394 -9.30 9.47 10.16
C SER A 394 -10.55 8.63 9.91
N LYS A 395 -11.76 9.23 9.97
CA LYS A 395 -13.00 8.57 9.55
C LYS A 395 -13.00 8.23 8.06
N ASN A 396 -12.42 9.08 7.21
CA ASN A 396 -12.28 8.85 5.78
C ASN A 396 -11.20 7.81 5.43
N PHE A 397 -10.24 7.55 6.32
CA PHE A 397 -9.18 6.55 6.13
C PHE A 397 -9.52 5.19 6.76
N SER A 398 -10.24 5.18 7.89
CA SER A 398 -10.68 3.95 8.59
C SER A 398 -11.97 3.37 8.01
N SER A 399 -12.78 4.20 7.32
CA SER A 399 -13.86 3.72 6.46
C SER A 399 -13.45 3.93 5.00
N SER A 400 -13.40 2.84 4.24
CA SER A 400 -13.17 2.80 2.79
C SER A 400 -14.10 3.76 2.03
N ASN A 401 -13.72 5.04 1.92
CA ASN A 401 -14.50 6.09 1.24
C ASN A 401 -13.74 6.76 0.09
N TYR A 402 -12.70 6.11 -0.45
CA TYR A 402 -12.21 6.42 -1.80
C TYR A 402 -13.31 6.05 -2.81
N GLY A 403 -14.25 6.97 -3.06
CA GLY A 403 -15.40 6.75 -3.95
C GLY A 403 -16.61 7.66 -3.72
N ILE A 404 -16.70 8.37 -2.59
CA ILE A 404 -17.84 9.26 -2.30
C ILE A 404 -17.67 10.59 -3.06
N GLN A 405 -18.61 10.88 -3.97
CA GLN A 405 -18.60 12.08 -4.80
C GLN A 405 -19.08 13.29 -3.98
N LYS A 406 -18.31 14.39 -3.95
CA LYS A 406 -18.67 15.59 -3.19
C LYS A 406 -19.66 16.45 -3.98
N VAL A 407 -20.55 17.13 -3.27
CA VAL A 407 -21.53 18.07 -3.85
C VAL A 407 -21.35 19.42 -3.17
N GLY A 408 -20.89 20.43 -3.93
CA GLY A 408 -20.57 21.75 -3.36
C GLY A 408 -19.52 21.71 -2.24
N GLY A 409 -18.49 20.87 -2.38
CA GLY A 409 -17.40 20.71 -1.42
C GLY A 409 -17.72 19.89 -0.16
N ARG A 410 -18.96 19.40 -0.01
CA ARG A 410 -19.39 18.60 1.15
C ARG A 410 -19.79 17.18 0.74
N ASN A 411 -19.63 16.23 1.66
CA ASN A 411 -20.11 14.87 1.46
C ASN A 411 -21.65 14.84 1.37
N PRO A 412 -22.24 13.98 0.52
CA PRO A 412 -23.68 13.77 0.49
C PRO A 412 -24.25 13.42 1.88
N ILE A 413 -25.43 13.92 2.21
CA ILE A 413 -26.09 13.55 3.47
C ILE A 413 -26.30 12.03 3.47
N ASN A 414 -25.92 11.39 4.58
CA ASN A 414 -25.93 9.93 4.75
C ASN A 414 -24.92 9.17 3.88
N SER A 415 -23.87 9.82 3.36
CA SER A 415 -22.80 9.17 2.59
C SER A 415 -22.07 8.04 3.32
N LYS A 416 -22.12 7.97 4.66
CA LYS A 416 -21.64 6.83 5.47
C LYS A 416 -22.26 5.48 5.10
N TYR A 417 -23.41 5.50 4.41
CA TYR A 417 -24.08 4.31 3.89
C TYR A 417 -23.69 4.00 2.44
N ALA A 418 -22.71 4.66 1.84
CA ALA A 418 -22.23 4.32 0.50
C ALA A 418 -21.95 2.82 0.36
N GLY A 419 -22.54 2.19 -0.66
CA GLY A 419 -22.49 0.73 -0.88
C GLY A 419 -23.23 -0.13 0.15
N LYS A 420 -24.02 0.48 1.05
CA LYS A 420 -24.72 -0.20 2.17
C LYS A 420 -26.22 0.15 2.18
N LYS A 421 -26.97 -0.60 2.98
CA LYS A 421 -28.41 -0.39 3.18
C LYS A 421 -28.64 0.55 4.38
N HIS A 422 -29.43 1.61 4.18
CA HIS A 422 -29.85 2.53 5.24
C HIS A 422 -30.88 1.86 6.17
N PRO A 423 -31.00 2.23 7.46
CA PRO A 423 -31.98 1.66 8.39
C PRO A 423 -33.44 1.72 7.94
N SER A 424 -33.79 2.65 7.04
CA SER A 424 -35.12 2.73 6.41
C SER A 424 -35.37 1.63 5.36
N GLY A 425 -34.34 0.88 4.98
CA GLY A 425 -34.39 -0.18 3.97
C GLY A 425 -33.93 0.23 2.57
N VAL A 426 -33.66 1.50 2.31
CA VAL A 426 -33.18 2.00 1.00
C VAL A 426 -31.68 1.70 0.84
N GLN A 427 -31.27 1.19 -0.32
CA GLN A 427 -29.84 0.99 -0.64
C GLN A 427 -29.19 2.31 -1.07
N PHE A 428 -27.89 2.44 -0.83
CA PHE A 428 -27.09 3.57 -1.30
C PHE A 428 -26.03 3.06 -2.27
N ASN A 429 -25.81 3.79 -3.36
CA ASN A 429 -24.75 3.51 -4.32
C ASN A 429 -23.36 3.79 -3.72
N GLU A 430 -22.30 3.37 -4.40
CA GLU A 430 -20.91 3.55 -3.95
C GLU A 430 -20.49 5.03 -3.83
N LYS A 431 -21.23 5.93 -4.49
CA LYS A 431 -21.01 7.39 -4.47
C LYS A 431 -21.71 8.09 -3.30
N GLY A 432 -22.50 7.37 -2.51
CA GLY A 432 -23.19 7.90 -1.33
C GLY A 432 -24.57 8.50 -1.58
N PHE A 433 -25.20 8.20 -2.72
CA PHE A 433 -26.58 8.60 -3.03
C PHE A 433 -27.55 7.42 -2.85
N PRO A 434 -28.80 7.68 -2.41
CA PRO A 434 -29.81 6.64 -2.27
C PRO A 434 -30.26 6.11 -3.65
N ASP A 435 -30.32 4.80 -3.80
CA ASP A 435 -30.91 4.13 -4.95
C ASP A 435 -32.42 3.93 -4.74
N PHE A 436 -33.20 4.83 -5.33
CA PHE A 436 -34.65 4.73 -5.34
C PHE A 436 -35.23 4.01 -6.56
N LYS A 437 -34.39 3.56 -7.51
CA LYS A 437 -34.84 2.90 -8.75
C LYS A 437 -35.77 1.70 -8.49
N PRO A 438 -35.54 0.84 -7.48
CA PRO A 438 -36.45 -0.27 -7.17
C PRO A 438 -37.87 0.15 -6.73
N TYR A 439 -38.03 1.40 -6.28
CA TYR A 439 -39.31 1.95 -5.81
C TYR A 439 -39.99 2.84 -6.86
N SER A 440 -39.34 3.06 -8.00
CA SER A 440 -39.83 3.94 -9.05
C SER A 440 -40.98 3.30 -9.84
N GLN A 441 -42.02 4.09 -10.09
CA GLN A 441 -43.10 3.73 -11.01
C GLN A 441 -42.79 4.18 -12.43
N VAL A 442 -42.01 5.26 -12.56
CA VAL A 442 -41.66 5.90 -13.82
C VAL A 442 -40.23 6.41 -13.72
N GLU A 443 -39.45 6.21 -14.77
CA GLU A 443 -38.13 6.79 -14.99
C GLU A 443 -38.17 7.67 -16.24
N LEU A 444 -37.79 8.94 -16.10
CA LEU A 444 -37.76 9.90 -17.21
C LEU A 444 -36.37 10.49 -17.34
N LYS A 445 -35.86 10.51 -18.57
CA LYS A 445 -34.70 11.33 -18.93
C LYS A 445 -35.18 12.65 -19.52
N ILE A 446 -34.78 13.75 -18.90
CA ILE A 446 -35.09 15.11 -19.34
C ILE A 446 -33.77 15.85 -19.49
N GLU A 447 -33.53 16.36 -20.70
CA GLU A 447 -32.38 17.22 -20.95
C GLU A 447 -32.56 18.57 -20.25
N ASN A 448 -31.48 19.11 -19.68
CA ASN A 448 -31.44 20.43 -19.04
C ASN A 448 -32.33 20.59 -17.78
N LEU A 449 -32.33 19.59 -16.89
CA LEU A 449 -32.90 19.77 -15.55
C LEU A 449 -32.27 20.96 -14.82
N THR A 450 -33.07 21.72 -14.09
CA THR A 450 -32.64 22.99 -13.48
C THR A 450 -32.18 22.84 -12.03
N GLY A 451 -32.48 21.70 -11.38
CA GLY A 451 -32.27 21.48 -9.95
C GLY A 451 -33.26 22.24 -9.07
N ASN A 452 -34.31 22.83 -9.67
CA ASN A 452 -35.44 23.43 -8.98
C ASN A 452 -36.64 22.47 -9.08
N TYR A 453 -37.04 21.91 -7.94
CA TYR A 453 -38.08 20.89 -7.87
C TYR A 453 -39.38 21.30 -8.58
N SER A 454 -39.89 22.52 -8.33
CA SER A 454 -41.17 22.93 -8.89
C SER A 454 -41.14 23.03 -10.42
N LYS A 455 -40.01 23.49 -10.99
CA LYS A 455 -39.83 23.59 -12.44
C LYS A 455 -39.66 22.20 -13.07
N ASP A 456 -38.79 21.38 -12.48
CA ASP A 456 -38.45 20.08 -13.02
C ASP A 456 -39.62 19.08 -12.87
N ALA A 457 -40.40 19.16 -11.78
CA ALA A 457 -41.63 18.39 -11.61
C ALA A 457 -42.71 18.80 -12.62
N ALA A 458 -42.83 20.08 -12.97
CA ALA A 458 -43.76 20.53 -14.01
C ALA A 458 -43.38 19.97 -15.39
N LEU A 459 -42.07 19.93 -15.70
CA LEU A 459 -41.57 19.29 -16.93
C LEU A 459 -41.89 17.80 -16.97
N ALA A 460 -41.66 17.08 -15.86
CA ALA A 460 -41.95 15.65 -15.76
C ALA A 460 -43.46 15.34 -15.84
N ASN A 461 -44.30 16.14 -15.17
CA ASN A 461 -45.75 16.02 -15.22
C ASN A 461 -46.27 16.25 -16.64
N ASN A 462 -45.75 17.27 -17.34
CA ASN A 462 -46.11 17.53 -18.73
C ASN A 462 -45.70 16.36 -19.66
N ALA A 463 -44.48 15.82 -19.48
CA ALA A 463 -44.00 14.67 -20.24
C ALA A 463 -44.88 13.42 -20.06
N MET A 464 -45.39 13.19 -18.85
CA MET A 464 -46.30 12.07 -18.54
C MET A 464 -47.78 12.38 -18.76
N LYS A 465 -48.13 13.61 -19.17
CA LYS A 465 -49.51 14.11 -19.28
C LYS A 465 -50.28 14.03 -17.95
N TYR A 466 -49.59 14.22 -16.83
CA TYR A 466 -50.20 14.34 -15.52
C TYR A 466 -50.60 15.78 -15.24
N PRO A 467 -51.81 16.05 -14.72
CA PRO A 467 -52.23 17.41 -14.38
C PRO A 467 -51.41 18.00 -13.23
N ASN A 468 -50.96 17.15 -12.30
CA ASN A 468 -50.04 17.44 -11.20
C ASN A 468 -49.30 16.14 -10.82
N THR A 469 -48.26 16.25 -10.01
CA THR A 469 -47.57 15.06 -9.46
C THR A 469 -48.60 14.20 -8.71
N PRO A 470 -48.73 12.89 -9.02
CA PRO A 470 -49.73 12.03 -8.41
C PRO A 470 -49.69 12.07 -6.87
N LYS A 471 -50.87 12.08 -6.24
CA LYS A 471 -51.00 12.18 -4.78
C LYS A 471 -50.26 11.02 -4.11
N GLY A 472 -49.37 11.33 -3.16
CA GLY A 472 -48.55 10.35 -2.44
C GLY A 472 -47.22 10.00 -3.14
N TYR A 473 -46.89 10.65 -4.26
CA TYR A 473 -45.64 10.46 -4.99
C TYR A 473 -44.85 11.77 -5.12
N VAL A 474 -43.55 11.64 -5.34
CA VAL A 474 -42.62 12.75 -5.55
C VAL A 474 -41.69 12.44 -6.73
N TRP A 475 -41.33 13.46 -7.50
CA TRP A 475 -40.27 13.35 -8.50
C TRP A 475 -38.91 13.51 -7.82
N HIS A 476 -38.09 12.47 -7.89
CA HIS A 476 -36.77 12.44 -7.30
C HIS A 476 -35.69 12.58 -8.38
N HIS A 477 -34.78 13.54 -8.22
CA HIS A 477 -33.62 13.73 -9.08
C HIS A 477 -32.52 12.70 -8.77
N VAL A 478 -32.14 11.93 -9.79
CA VAL A 478 -30.98 11.03 -9.74
C VAL A 478 -29.70 11.86 -9.90
N GLU A 479 -28.61 11.38 -9.30
CA GLU A 479 -27.29 12.03 -9.30
C GLU A 479 -26.63 12.18 -10.68
N ASP A 480 -27.19 11.54 -11.72
CA ASP A 480 -26.73 11.69 -13.11
C ASP A 480 -27.10 13.05 -13.74
N GLY A 481 -27.89 13.87 -13.04
CA GLY A 481 -28.27 15.21 -13.45
C GLY A 481 -29.28 15.28 -14.61
N SER A 482 -29.79 14.14 -15.10
CA SER A 482 -30.71 14.08 -16.24
C SER A 482 -31.93 13.20 -16.03
N THR A 483 -31.93 12.38 -14.96
CA THR A 483 -33.00 11.43 -14.68
C THR A 483 -33.89 11.87 -13.52
N LEU A 484 -35.20 11.74 -13.70
CA LEU A 484 -36.23 11.87 -12.67
C LEU A 484 -36.96 10.54 -12.46
N LEU A 485 -37.09 10.14 -11.20
CA LEU A 485 -37.85 8.96 -10.78
C LEU A 485 -39.15 9.38 -10.08
N LEU A 486 -40.28 8.83 -10.48
CA LEU A 486 -41.53 8.97 -9.72
C LEU A 486 -41.60 7.90 -8.63
N ILE A 487 -41.47 8.30 -7.37
CA ILE A 487 -41.36 7.37 -6.24
C ILE A 487 -42.38 7.71 -5.14
N PRO A 488 -42.80 6.73 -4.30
CA PRO A 488 -43.65 7.00 -3.16
C PRO A 488 -43.01 8.00 -2.19
N GLN A 489 -43.76 9.03 -1.81
CA GLN A 489 -43.27 10.12 -0.97
C GLN A 489 -42.83 9.62 0.42
N ASN A 490 -43.53 8.63 0.99
CA ASN A 490 -43.17 8.04 2.27
C ASN A 490 -41.79 7.35 2.27
N ILE A 491 -41.39 6.73 1.14
CA ILE A 491 -40.06 6.10 1.00
C ILE A 491 -38.99 7.17 0.81
N HIS A 492 -39.25 8.17 -0.02
CA HIS A 492 -38.35 9.31 -0.20
C HIS A 492 -38.07 10.03 1.14
N ASP A 493 -39.11 10.31 1.92
CA ASP A 493 -39.02 11.05 3.17
C ASP A 493 -38.44 10.21 4.32
N SER A 494 -38.44 8.87 4.19
CA SER A 494 -37.83 7.95 5.17
C SER A 494 -36.30 8.05 5.24
N VAL A 495 -35.67 8.68 4.24
CA VAL A 495 -34.23 8.86 4.14
C VAL A 495 -33.93 10.32 3.89
N ARG A 496 -33.35 11.01 4.86
CA ARG A 496 -32.76 12.32 4.59
C ARG A 496 -31.54 12.15 3.69
N HIS A 497 -31.45 12.84 2.56
CA HIS A 497 -30.36 12.64 1.60
C HIS A 497 -30.04 13.93 0.82
N THR A 498 -28.87 13.96 0.20
CA THR A 498 -28.53 14.92 -0.86
C THR A 498 -29.02 14.31 -2.17
N GLY A 499 -30.02 14.92 -2.82
CA GLY A 499 -30.52 14.43 -4.11
C GLY A 499 -29.75 14.98 -5.32
N GLY A 500 -30.03 14.45 -6.51
CA GLY A 500 -29.43 14.92 -7.77
C GLY A 500 -29.70 16.39 -8.10
N SER A 501 -30.74 16.99 -7.51
CA SER A 501 -31.02 18.43 -7.62
C SER A 501 -29.89 19.29 -7.04
N ALA A 502 -29.19 18.81 -6.00
CA ALA A 502 -28.02 19.49 -5.46
C ALA A 502 -26.81 19.35 -6.38
N VAL A 503 -26.66 18.19 -7.04
CA VAL A 503 -25.60 17.94 -8.04
C VAL A 503 -25.75 18.90 -9.22
N ILE A 504 -26.98 19.11 -9.71
CA ILE A 504 -27.27 20.03 -10.81
C ILE A 504 -26.94 21.49 -10.42
N ARG A 505 -27.24 21.91 -9.19
CA ARG A 505 -27.03 23.31 -8.76
C ARG A 505 -25.59 23.66 -8.39
N HIS A 506 -24.85 22.70 -7.84
CA HIS A 506 -23.54 22.95 -7.24
C HIS A 506 -22.39 22.26 -7.96
N GLY A 507 -22.69 21.45 -8.97
CA GLY A 507 -21.71 20.60 -9.63
C GLY A 507 -21.33 19.40 -8.76
N ALA A 508 -20.91 18.35 -9.44
CA ALA A 508 -20.30 17.18 -8.83
C ALA A 508 -18.78 17.36 -8.87
N GLN A 509 -18.10 17.20 -7.73
CA GLN A 509 -16.65 17.37 -7.59
C GLN A 509 -15.95 16.06 -7.25
#